data_AF-A0A2G8LNY1-F1
#
_entry.id   AF-A0A2G8LNY1-F1
#
_cell.length_a   1.000
_cell.length_b   1.000
_cell.length_c   1.000
_cell.angle_alpha   90.00
_cell.angle_beta   90.00
_cell.angle_gamma   90.00
#
_symmetry.space_group_name_H-M   'P 1'
#
loop_
_entity.id
_entity.type
_entity.pdbx_description
1 polymer ?
#
loop_
_entity_poly.entity_id
_entity_poly.type
_entity_poly.pdbx_seq_one_letter_code
_entity_poly.pdbx_strand_id
1 'polypeptide(L)'
;MASISVARGPTDEKEDVNITFEDQQKINKFATNTNKLTEVEDEIQSKKKQLQNLQDAADELELADEDEAVPYPLVGEVFVYQTSEEALKLVEQTKQSLEGDISLLNKDADAIKEILSQLKVQLYAKFGNNINLEMDED
;
A
#
# COMPACT_ATOMS: atom_id res chain seq x y z
N MET A 1 57.20 -30.13 -6.80
CA MET A 1 56.31 -29.03 -6.36
C MET A 1 55.00 -29.21 -7.08
N ALA A 2 53.90 -29.32 -6.31
CA ALA A 2 52.61 -29.78 -6.79
C ALA A 2 51.88 -28.71 -7.61
N SER A 3 51.44 -29.09 -8.80
CA SER A 3 50.55 -28.33 -9.68
C SER A 3 49.12 -28.45 -9.15
N ILE A 4 48.53 -27.33 -8.74
CA ILE A 4 47.11 -27.24 -8.39
C ILE A 4 46.33 -26.93 -9.67
N SER A 5 45.67 -27.94 -10.21
CA SER A 5 44.66 -27.78 -11.25
C SER A 5 43.34 -27.43 -10.57
N VAL A 6 42.88 -26.19 -10.71
CA VAL A 6 41.53 -25.78 -10.29
C VAL A 6 40.56 -26.30 -11.34
N ALA A 7 39.72 -27.25 -10.93
CA ALA A 7 38.56 -27.69 -11.70
C ALA A 7 37.60 -26.50 -11.84
N ARG A 8 37.35 -26.09 -13.09
CA ARG A 8 36.32 -25.13 -13.46
C ARG A 8 34.97 -25.80 -13.14
N GLY A 9 34.30 -25.34 -12.09
CA GLY A 9 32.93 -25.71 -11.79
C GLY A 9 31.99 -25.32 -12.94
N PRO A 10 30.76 -25.88 -12.98
CA PRO A 10 29.80 -25.54 -14.01
C PRO A 10 29.55 -24.04 -13.94
N THR A 11 29.91 -23.33 -14.99
CA THR A 11 29.46 -21.96 -15.19
C THR A 11 27.95 -22.07 -15.34
N ASP A 12 27.21 -21.56 -14.36
CA ASP A 12 25.86 -21.05 -14.61
C ASP A 12 26.02 -20.05 -15.77
N GLU A 13 25.81 -20.53 -16.99
CA GLU A 13 25.63 -19.69 -18.16
C GLU A 13 24.29 -18.99 -17.93
N LYS A 14 24.30 -17.94 -17.11
CA LYS A 14 23.33 -16.86 -17.27
C LYS A 14 23.54 -16.40 -18.69
N GLU A 15 22.67 -16.82 -19.61
CA GLU A 15 22.64 -16.28 -20.95
C GLU A 15 22.82 -14.77 -20.83
N ASP A 16 23.84 -14.20 -21.50
CA ASP A 16 24.06 -12.77 -21.56
C ASP A 16 22.82 -12.15 -22.23
N VAL A 17 21.78 -11.88 -21.44
CA VAL A 17 20.56 -11.30 -21.95
C VAL A 17 20.88 -9.86 -22.28
N ASN A 18 20.82 -9.52 -23.57
CA ASN A 18 20.97 -8.15 -24.03
C ASN A 18 19.79 -7.31 -23.50
N ILE A 19 20.03 -6.59 -22.39
CA ILE A 19 19.06 -5.65 -21.83
C ILE A 19 19.01 -4.41 -22.71
N THR A 20 17.87 -4.17 -23.36
CA THR A 20 17.69 -2.94 -24.14
C THR A 20 17.29 -1.78 -23.23
N PHE A 21 17.48 -0.55 -23.70
CA PHE A 21 17.06 0.65 -22.96
C PHE A 21 15.57 0.63 -22.62
N GLU A 22 14.72 0.14 -23.53
CA GLU A 22 13.27 0.00 -23.30
C GLU A 22 12.96 -0.98 -22.16
N ASP A 23 13.74 -2.04 -22.02
CA ASP A 23 13.56 -3.02 -20.95
C ASP A 23 13.96 -2.45 -19.60
N GLN A 24 15.08 -1.72 -19.55
CA GLN A 24 15.48 -1.03 -18.33
C GLN A 24 14.44 0.01 -17.91
N GLN A 25 13.80 0.70 -18.86
CA GLN A 25 12.67 1.58 -18.56
C GLN A 25 11.48 0.83 -17.97
N LYS A 26 11.15 -0.36 -18.48
CA LYS A 26 10.09 -1.21 -17.93
C LYS A 26 10.42 -1.70 -16.52
N ILE A 27 11.67 -2.08 -16.27
CA ILE A 27 12.16 -2.48 -14.93
C ILE A 27 12.05 -1.30 -13.95
N ASN A 28 12.49 -0.11 -14.35
CA ASN A 28 12.39 1.08 -13.50
C ASN A 28 10.92 1.46 -13.20
N LYS A 29 10.05 1.34 -14.22
CA LYS A 29 8.60 1.53 -14.05
C LYS A 29 8.00 0.48 -13.12
N PHE A 30 8.42 -0.77 -13.20
CA PHE A 30 7.97 -1.82 -12.30
C PHE A 30 8.35 -1.47 -10.86
N ALA A 31 9.62 -1.19 -10.59
CA ALA A 31 10.08 -0.80 -9.25
C ALA A 31 9.34 0.44 -8.69
N THR A 32 9.10 1.45 -9.52
CA THR A 32 8.38 2.65 -9.11
C THR A 32 6.92 2.37 -8.78
N ASN A 33 6.24 1.56 -9.59
CA ASN A 33 4.84 1.20 -9.36
C ASN A 33 4.69 0.25 -8.15
N THR A 34 5.65 -0.64 -7.91
CA THR A 34 5.65 -1.48 -6.70
C THR A 34 5.75 -0.62 -5.45
N ASN A 35 6.71 0.32 -5.38
CA ASN A 35 6.81 1.23 -4.25
C ASN A 35 5.52 2.04 -4.05
N LYS A 36 4.94 2.56 -5.13
CA LYS A 36 3.67 3.28 -5.08
C LYS A 36 2.52 2.41 -4.59
N LEU A 37 2.49 1.13 -4.98
CA LEU A 37 1.48 0.19 -4.49
C LEU A 37 1.60 -0.01 -2.98
N THR A 38 2.81 -0.26 -2.48
CA THR A 38 3.06 -0.39 -1.03
C THR A 38 2.65 0.86 -0.27
N GLU A 39 3.00 2.05 -0.77
CA GLU A 39 2.59 3.32 -0.15
C GLU A 39 1.06 3.47 -0.08
N VAL A 40 0.34 3.12 -1.16
CA VAL A 40 -1.13 3.16 -1.20
C VAL A 40 -1.74 2.12 -0.26
N GLU A 41 -1.16 0.91 -0.18
CA GLU A 41 -1.62 -0.14 0.73
C GLU A 41 -1.41 0.24 2.20
N ASP A 42 -0.27 0.84 2.53
CA ASP A 42 0.01 1.41 3.86
C ASP A 42 -0.99 2.52 4.22
N GLU A 43 -1.31 3.41 3.27
CA GLU A 43 -2.31 4.46 3.47
C GLU A 43 -3.71 3.87 3.71
N ILE A 44 -4.09 2.84 2.95
CA ILE A 44 -5.36 2.12 3.17
C ILE A 44 -5.41 1.51 4.58
N GLN A 45 -4.34 0.87 5.03
CA GLN A 45 -4.28 0.29 6.39
C GLN A 45 -4.37 1.37 7.47
N SER A 46 -3.68 2.50 7.29
CA SER A 46 -3.77 3.65 8.18
C SER A 46 -5.19 4.20 8.28
N LYS A 47 -5.87 4.40 7.14
CA LYS A 47 -7.27 4.87 7.10
C LYS A 47 -8.24 3.85 7.70
N LYS A 48 -8.04 2.54 7.49
CA LYS A 48 -8.85 1.49 8.15
C LYS A 48 -8.72 1.53 9.67
N LYS A 49 -7.51 1.74 10.18
CA LYS A 49 -7.28 1.91 11.62
C LYS A 49 -7.97 3.16 12.16
N GLN A 50 -7.93 4.28 11.42
CA GLN A 50 -8.66 5.49 11.79
C GLN A 50 -10.17 5.27 11.80
N LEU A 51 -10.71 4.54 10.82
CA LEU A 51 -12.12 4.19 10.75
C LEU A 51 -12.54 3.33 11.96
N GLN A 52 -11.72 2.34 12.33
CA GLN A 52 -11.96 1.52 13.52
C GLN A 52 -11.95 2.39 14.80
N ASN A 53 -10.96 3.26 14.97
CA ASN A 53 -10.92 4.15 16.14
C ASN A 53 -12.15 5.06 16.23
N LEU A 54 -12.67 5.53 15.09
CA LEU A 54 -13.90 6.33 15.04
C LEU A 54 -15.15 5.48 15.34
N GLN A 55 -15.16 4.21 14.94
CA GLN A 55 -16.21 3.26 15.29
C GLN A 55 -16.24 3.03 16.80
N ASP A 56 -15.08 2.73 17.40
CA ASP A 56 -14.96 2.52 18.85
C ASP A 56 -15.39 3.78 19.63
N ALA A 57 -15.00 4.98 19.14
CA ALA A 57 -15.42 6.25 19.73
C ALA A 57 -16.92 6.52 19.57
N ALA A 58 -17.54 6.13 18.45
CA ALA A 58 -18.99 6.23 18.27
C ALA A 58 -19.73 5.33 19.24
N ASP A 59 -19.28 4.08 19.39
CA ASP A 59 -19.88 3.11 20.32
C ASP A 59 -19.79 3.59 21.77
N GLU A 60 -18.69 4.26 22.17
CA GLU A 60 -18.58 4.90 23.48
C GLU A 60 -19.52 6.10 23.66
N LEU A 61 -19.68 6.93 22.62
CA LEU A 61 -20.59 8.09 22.64
C LEU A 61 -22.07 7.67 22.72
N GLU A 62 -22.45 6.54 22.13
CA GLU A 62 -23.81 6.00 22.21
C GLU A 62 -24.22 5.58 23.64
N LEU A 63 -23.25 5.33 24.52
CA LEU A 63 -23.48 5.00 25.93
C LEU A 63 -23.57 6.24 26.82
N ALA A 64 -23.17 7.42 26.32
CA ALA A 64 -23.20 8.68 27.05
C ALA A 64 -24.61 9.31 26.98
N ASP A 65 -24.93 10.16 27.97
CA ASP A 65 -26.19 10.90 27.94
C ASP A 65 -26.17 11.91 26.77
N GLU A 66 -27.30 12.06 26.05
CA GLU A 66 -27.38 12.87 24.81
C GLU A 66 -26.92 14.33 25.00
N ASP A 67 -27.14 14.89 26.20
CA ASP A 67 -26.78 16.26 26.60
C ASP A 67 -25.37 16.39 27.21
N GLU A 68 -24.62 15.28 27.34
CA GLU A 68 -23.27 15.31 27.89
C GLU A 68 -22.32 16.07 26.96
N ALA A 69 -21.56 17.00 27.53
CA ALA A 69 -20.58 17.79 26.78
C ALA A 69 -19.29 17.00 26.61
N VAL A 70 -19.05 16.52 25.38
CA VAL A 70 -17.88 15.72 25.04
C VAL A 70 -16.85 16.56 24.28
N PRO A 71 -15.56 16.50 24.65
CA PRO A 71 -14.51 17.18 23.90
C PRO A 71 -14.25 16.50 22.55
N TYR A 72 -14.62 17.17 21.46
CA TYR A 72 -14.40 16.72 20.09
C TYR A 72 -13.18 17.43 19.47
N PRO A 73 -12.24 16.71 18.82
CA PRO A 73 -11.08 17.32 18.17
C PRO A 73 -11.49 18.07 16.88
N LEU A 74 -11.25 19.38 16.83
CA LEU A 74 -11.57 20.19 15.64
C LEU A 74 -10.48 20.06 14.57
N VAL A 75 -9.22 20.32 14.94
CA VAL A 75 -8.02 20.15 14.12
C VAL A 75 -6.81 20.03 15.04
N GLY A 76 -5.97 19.00 14.87
CA GLY A 76 -4.74 18.82 15.65
C GLY A 76 -5.02 18.62 17.15
N GLU A 77 -4.42 19.46 17.99
CA GLU A 77 -4.53 19.37 19.47
C GLU A 77 -5.63 20.27 20.06
N VAL A 78 -6.51 20.84 19.23
CA VAL A 78 -7.58 21.74 19.68
C VAL A 78 -8.89 20.96 19.83
N PHE A 79 -9.46 20.98 21.04
CA PHE A 79 -10.75 20.36 21.37
C PHE A 79 -11.85 21.41 21.55
N VAL A 80 -13.04 21.10 21.05
CA VAL A 80 -14.26 21.88 21.24
C VAL A 80 -15.28 20.99 21.91
N TYR A 81 -15.97 21.50 22.93
CA TYR A 81 -17.05 20.77 23.58
C TYR A 81 -18.29 20.80 22.71
N GLN A 82 -18.75 19.62 22.32
CA GLN A 82 -19.97 19.39 21.56
C GLN A 82 -20.89 18.48 22.38
N THR A 83 -22.19 18.48 22.10
CA THR A 83 -23.08 17.47 22.72
C THR A 83 -22.74 16.08 22.17
N SER A 84 -23.08 15.03 22.92
CA SER A 84 -22.87 13.65 22.45
C SER A 84 -23.55 13.40 21.09
N GLU A 85 -24.77 13.93 20.90
CA GLU A 85 -25.49 13.85 19.61
C GLU A 85 -24.74 14.55 18.45
N GLU A 86 -24.21 15.76 18.69
CA GLU A 86 -23.45 16.48 17.67
C GLU A 86 -22.12 15.79 17.36
N ALA A 87 -21.44 15.27 18.38
CA ALA A 87 -20.20 14.52 18.23
C ALA A 87 -20.43 13.23 17.41
N LEU A 88 -21.49 12.47 17.70
CA LEU A 88 -21.88 11.28 16.94
C LEU A 88 -22.10 11.60 15.46
N LYS A 89 -22.82 12.69 15.17
CA LYS A 89 -23.06 13.13 13.79
C LYS A 89 -21.76 13.48 13.06
N LEU A 90 -20.82 14.16 13.72
CA LEU A 90 -19.51 14.49 13.14
C LEU A 90 -18.65 13.25 12.91
N VAL A 91 -18.66 12.31 13.85
CA VAL A 91 -17.97 11.01 13.72
C VAL A 91 -18.52 10.24 12.52
N GLU A 92 -19.83 10.15 12.37
CA GLU A 92 -20.46 9.43 11.26
C GLU A 92 -20.17 10.08 9.90
N GLN A 93 -20.17 11.42 9.81
CA GLN A 93 -19.74 12.13 8.60
C GLN A 93 -18.28 11.83 8.25
N THR A 94 -17.41 11.80 9.26
CA THR A 94 -15.98 11.51 9.07
C THR A 94 -15.76 10.07 8.63
N LYS A 95 -16.51 9.11 9.19
CA LYS A 95 -16.50 7.71 8.78
C LYS A 95 -16.88 7.56 7.31
N GLN A 96 -17.98 8.18 6.88
CA GLN A 96 -18.41 8.13 5.47
C GLN A 96 -17.36 8.73 4.52
N SER A 97 -16.71 9.82 4.92
CA SER A 97 -15.62 10.40 4.13
C SER A 97 -14.43 9.44 4.01
N LEU A 98 -14.02 8.81 5.13
CA LEU A 98 -12.92 7.85 5.14
C LEU A 98 -13.23 6.58 4.33
N GLU A 99 -14.45 6.07 4.39
CA GLU A 99 -14.88 4.95 3.55
C GLU A 99 -14.83 5.29 2.06
N GLY A 100 -15.22 6.51 1.69
CA GLY A 100 -15.08 7.04 0.33
C GLY A 100 -13.62 7.09 -0.12
N ASP A 101 -12.73 7.64 0.70
CA ASP A 101 -11.29 7.70 0.44
C ASP A 101 -10.69 6.30 0.29
N ILE A 102 -11.03 5.37 1.19
CA ILE A 102 -10.58 3.97 1.11
C ILE A 102 -11.06 3.35 -0.20
N SER A 103 -12.29 3.60 -0.64
CA SER A 103 -12.80 3.10 -1.92
C SER A 103 -12.00 3.63 -3.12
N LEU A 104 -11.62 4.91 -3.10
CA LEU A 104 -10.79 5.51 -4.15
C LEU A 104 -9.37 4.94 -4.14
N LEU A 105 -8.73 4.83 -2.98
CA LEU A 105 -7.39 4.26 -2.85
C LEU A 105 -7.35 2.78 -3.28
N ASN A 106 -8.38 2.00 -2.99
CA ASN A 106 -8.46 0.61 -3.49
C ASN A 106 -8.52 0.57 -5.02
N LYS A 107 -9.26 1.46 -5.67
CA LYS A 107 -9.29 1.54 -7.14
C LYS A 107 -7.93 1.91 -7.72
N ASP A 108 -7.22 2.82 -7.07
CA ASP A 108 -5.86 3.20 -7.47
C ASP A 108 -4.88 2.04 -7.29
N ALA A 109 -4.98 1.30 -6.18
CA ALA A 109 -4.20 0.09 -5.93
C ALA A 109 -4.47 -0.99 -7.00
N ASP A 110 -5.74 -1.24 -7.33
CA ASP A 110 -6.13 -2.20 -8.36
C ASP A 110 -5.58 -1.81 -9.74
N ALA A 111 -5.67 -0.52 -10.12
CA ALA A 111 -5.10 -0.03 -11.37
C ALA A 111 -3.57 -0.21 -11.43
N ILE A 112 -2.87 0.02 -10.30
CA ILE A 112 -1.42 -0.20 -10.22
C ILE A 112 -1.10 -1.70 -10.31
N LYS A 113 -1.88 -2.57 -9.65
CA LYS A 113 -1.74 -4.04 -9.74
C LYS A 113 -1.92 -4.56 -11.17
N GLU A 114 -2.89 -4.02 -11.91
CA GLU A 114 -3.07 -4.36 -13.33
C GLU A 114 -1.84 -3.97 -14.18
N ILE A 115 -1.30 -2.76 -13.98
CA ILE A 115 -0.10 -2.29 -14.69
C ILE A 115 1.11 -3.17 -14.35
N LEU A 116 1.30 -3.50 -13.07
CA LEU A 116 2.38 -4.36 -12.60
C LEU A 116 2.28 -5.77 -13.19
N SER A 117 1.09 -6.36 -13.22
CA SER A 117 0.85 -7.68 -13.83
C SER A 117 1.22 -7.69 -15.32
N GLN A 118 0.80 -6.67 -16.08
CA GLN A 118 1.16 -6.53 -17.49
C GLN A 118 2.67 -6.39 -17.70
N LEU A 119 3.34 -5.58 -16.87
CA LEU A 119 4.80 -5.41 -16.92
C LEU A 119 5.52 -6.71 -16.55
N LYS A 120 5.05 -7.43 -15.54
CA LYS A 120 5.59 -8.73 -15.10
C LYS A 120 5.58 -9.73 -16.25
N VAL A 121 4.43 -9.91 -16.92
CA VAL A 121 4.30 -10.82 -18.07
C VAL A 121 5.25 -10.42 -19.21
N GLN A 122 5.33 -9.14 -19.55
CA GLN A 122 6.21 -8.66 -20.62
C GLN A 122 7.69 -8.88 -20.30
N LEU A 123 8.10 -8.66 -19.05
CA LEU A 123 9.48 -8.82 -18.62
C LEU A 123 9.86 -10.30 -18.52
N TYR A 124 9.02 -11.16 -17.92
CA TYR A 124 9.29 -12.60 -17.87
C TYR A 124 9.26 -13.28 -19.24
N ALA A 125 8.40 -12.83 -20.17
CA ALA A 125 8.39 -13.36 -21.54
C ALA A 125 9.69 -13.08 -22.31
N LYS A 126 10.41 -12.00 -21.95
CA LYS A 126 11.64 -11.57 -22.64
C LYS A 126 12.93 -11.99 -21.93
N PHE A 127 12.91 -12.03 -20.59
CA PHE A 127 14.08 -12.30 -19.76
C PHE A 127 14.06 -13.67 -19.08
N GLY A 128 12.91 -14.37 -19.06
CA GLY A 128 12.77 -15.68 -18.41
C GLY A 128 13.23 -15.65 -16.95
N ASN A 129 14.05 -16.63 -16.58
CA ASN A 129 14.63 -16.76 -15.23
C ASN A 129 15.83 -15.82 -14.96
N ASN A 130 16.22 -14.96 -15.91
CA ASN A 130 17.36 -14.07 -15.75
C ASN A 130 17.04 -12.78 -14.98
N ILE A 131 15.77 -12.53 -14.66
CA ILE A 131 15.33 -11.38 -13.84
C ILE A 131 14.58 -11.87 -12.59
N ASN A 132 14.77 -11.16 -11.48
CA ASN A 132 14.00 -11.35 -10.25
C ASN A 132 13.05 -10.16 -10.08
N LEU A 133 11.76 -10.39 -10.26
CA LEU A 133 10.70 -9.41 -10.02
C LEU A 133 9.83 -9.93 -8.87
N GLU A 134 10.37 -9.92 -7.67
CA GLU A 134 9.57 -10.20 -6.48
C GLU A 134 8.71 -8.97 -6.17
N MET A 135 7.40 -9.20 -6.17
CA MET A 135 6.48 -8.45 -5.33
C MET A 135 6.46 -9.27 -4.06
N ASP A 136 6.77 -8.65 -2.91
CA ASP A 136 6.45 -9.26 -1.63
C ASP A 136 4.92 -9.43 -1.59
N GLU A 137 4.45 -10.61 -2.00
CA GLU A 137 3.07 -11.05 -1.85
C GLU A 137 2.94 -11.57 -0.42
N ASP A 138 2.88 -10.67 0.56
CA ASP A 138 2.45 -10.96 1.94
C ASP A 138 1.06 -10.35 2.21
#